data_AF-A0A480AGK5-F1
#
_entry.id   AF-A0A480AGK5-F1
#
_cell.length_a   1.000
_cell.length_b   1.000
_cell.length_c   1.000
_cell.angle_alpha   90.00
_cell.angle_beta   90.00
_cell.angle_gamma   90.00
#
_symmetry.space_group_name_H-M   'P 1'
#
loop_
_entity.id
_entity.type
_entity.pdbx_description
1 polymer ?
#
loop_
_entity_poly.entity_id
_entity_poly.type
_entity_poly.pdbx_seq_one_letter_code
_entity_poly.pdbx_strand_id
1 'polypeptide(L)'
;MKYQLKTAIVVATLALSSIVGLGSTVQALPPVDNKVDTSSNNSNVDPSEEANTGTKFSCVSQGKGNVATVGQRPGGQPIPVIIWTSQTSKYFGDKFNPQKRCQIVTKKLGEAVANSGGSLKDVVLMTGRVNKSSVICVISANDTGCDGRNTLFTLKPENAKKADQVLAQIMQISREGSSAGVVRETEGRVQIKLEDVLKSNRGLSIGQGAKKPAVRDDSRGL
;
A
#
# COMPACT_ATOMS: atom_id res chain seq x y z
N MET A 1 64.70 -4.60 16.65
CA MET A 1 64.76 -3.62 15.55
C MET A 1 63.93 -2.41 15.96
N LYS A 2 64.55 -1.23 16.01
CA LYS A 2 63.98 0.03 16.49
C LYS A 2 63.51 0.83 15.26
N TYR A 3 62.23 1.23 15.22
CA TYR A 3 61.72 2.10 14.16
C TYR A 3 61.47 3.50 14.72
N GLN A 4 62.27 4.46 14.25
CA GLN A 4 62.18 5.88 14.56
C GLN A 4 61.11 6.52 13.65
N LEU A 5 60.06 7.11 14.24
CA LEU A 5 59.13 7.97 13.51
C LEU A 5 59.80 9.32 13.23
N LYS A 6 59.88 9.71 11.95
CA LYS A 6 60.22 11.07 11.54
C LYS A 6 58.94 11.81 11.14
N THR A 7 58.52 12.75 11.97
CA THR A 7 57.39 13.65 11.71
C THR A 7 57.85 14.76 10.76
N ALA A 8 57.25 14.85 9.57
CA ALA A 8 57.41 15.99 8.68
C ALA A 8 56.20 16.93 8.84
N ILE A 9 56.43 18.12 9.37
CA ILE A 9 55.43 19.19 9.47
C ILE A 9 55.53 19.98 8.15
N VAL A 10 54.50 19.92 7.32
CA VAL A 10 54.38 20.78 6.14
C VAL A 10 53.42 21.91 6.48
N VAL A 11 53.98 23.11 6.67
CA VAL A 11 53.24 24.37 6.81
C VAL A 11 52.74 24.77 5.42
N ALA A 12 51.43 24.66 5.19
CA ALA A 12 50.79 25.17 3.99
C ALA A 12 50.26 26.59 4.26
N THR A 13 50.87 27.58 3.61
CA THR A 13 50.46 28.98 3.61
C THR A 13 49.11 29.16 2.91
N LEU A 14 48.13 29.70 3.61
CA LEU A 14 46.83 30.11 3.04
C LEU A 14 47.02 31.40 2.21
N ALA A 15 46.92 31.28 0.88
CA ALA A 15 46.78 32.42 0.00
C ALA A 15 45.32 32.88 -0.02
N LEU A 16 45.04 34.07 0.52
CA LEU A 16 43.77 34.79 0.38
C LEU A 16 43.62 35.23 -1.09
N SER A 17 42.77 34.52 -1.84
CA SER A 17 42.37 34.93 -3.19
C SER A 17 40.93 35.44 -3.17
N SER A 18 40.80 36.68 -3.61
CA SER A 18 39.59 37.49 -3.63
C SER A 18 38.69 37.16 -4.84
N ILE A 19 37.38 37.02 -4.55
CA ILE A 19 36.21 37.46 -5.33
C ILE A 19 36.06 36.93 -6.77
N VAL A 20 35.04 36.09 -7.00
CA VAL A 20 33.91 36.41 -7.90
C VAL A 20 32.66 35.75 -7.32
N GLY A 21 31.77 36.56 -6.72
CA GLY A 21 30.45 36.09 -6.34
C GLY A 21 29.63 35.82 -7.59
N LEU A 22 29.36 34.55 -7.88
CA LEU A 22 28.18 34.20 -8.67
C LEU A 22 26.98 34.55 -7.78
N GLY A 23 26.41 35.72 -8.04
CA GLY A 23 25.18 36.14 -7.42
C GLY A 23 24.10 35.11 -7.70
N SER A 24 23.69 34.38 -6.66
CA SER A 24 22.37 33.77 -6.66
C SER A 24 21.39 34.93 -6.75
N THR A 25 20.76 35.11 -7.91
CA THR A 25 19.52 35.87 -7.96
C THR A 25 18.51 35.08 -7.12
N VAL A 26 18.44 35.41 -5.83
CA VAL A 26 17.28 35.10 -5.03
C VAL A 26 16.15 35.89 -5.67
N GLN A 27 15.36 35.24 -6.50
CA GLN A 27 14.04 35.74 -6.86
C GLN A 27 13.30 35.85 -5.52
N ALA A 28 13.18 37.07 -5.00
CA ALA A 28 12.23 37.35 -3.95
C ALA A 28 10.87 36.88 -4.48
N LEU A 29 10.23 35.98 -3.72
CA LEU A 29 8.81 35.70 -3.94
C LEU A 29 8.07 37.05 -3.97
N PRO A 30 7.10 37.23 -4.88
CA PRO A 30 6.26 38.42 -4.86
C PRO A 30 5.67 38.59 -3.46
N PRO A 31 5.49 39.83 -2.98
CA PRO A 31 4.85 40.07 -1.69
C PRO A 31 3.50 39.34 -1.68
N VAL A 32 3.27 38.55 -0.64
CA VAL A 32 1.97 37.94 -0.36
C VAL A 32 1.02 39.10 -0.09
N ASP A 33 0.20 39.44 -1.08
CA ASP A 33 -0.99 40.26 -0.87
C ASP A 33 -1.89 39.47 0.09
N ASN A 34 -1.87 39.83 1.38
CA ASN A 34 -2.90 39.44 2.34
C ASN A 34 -4.18 40.23 2.04
N LYS A 35 -4.69 40.08 0.82
CA LYS A 35 -6.07 40.44 0.51
C LYS A 35 -6.90 39.23 0.91
N VAL A 36 -7.58 39.36 2.04
CA VAL A 36 -8.65 38.43 2.44
C VAL A 36 -9.75 38.54 1.39
N ASP A 37 -9.61 37.77 0.32
CA ASP A 37 -10.69 37.52 -0.61
C ASP A 37 -11.60 36.48 0.06
N THR A 38 -12.49 36.99 0.90
CA THR A 38 -13.70 36.30 1.35
C THR A 38 -14.59 36.10 0.13
N SER A 39 -14.28 35.12 -0.73
CA SER A 39 -15.17 34.53 -1.74
C SER A 39 -14.42 33.47 -2.54
N SER A 40 -15.00 32.26 -2.58
CA SER A 40 -14.59 31.06 -3.36
C SER A 40 -13.93 29.97 -2.53
N ASN A 41 -14.72 29.34 -1.66
CA ASN A 41 -14.53 27.92 -1.33
C ASN A 41 -14.74 27.11 -2.61
N ASN A 42 -13.68 26.92 -3.39
CA ASN A 42 -13.64 25.85 -4.38
C ASN A 42 -12.54 24.87 -4.00
N SER A 43 -12.81 24.15 -2.91
CA SER A 43 -12.10 22.93 -2.55
C SER A 43 -12.44 21.90 -3.63
N ASN A 44 -11.74 21.93 -4.75
CA ASN A 44 -11.75 20.83 -5.71
C ASN A 44 -10.92 19.69 -5.10
N VAL A 45 -11.39 19.16 -3.97
CA VAL A 45 -10.97 17.87 -3.46
C VAL A 45 -11.52 16.87 -4.47
N ASP A 46 -10.64 16.11 -5.10
CA ASP A 46 -11.05 15.02 -5.97
C ASP A 46 -12.08 14.16 -5.21
N PRO A 47 -13.34 14.04 -5.69
CA PRO A 47 -14.38 13.25 -5.01
C PRO A 47 -13.96 11.79 -4.78
N SER A 48 -12.94 11.30 -5.51
CA SER A 48 -12.28 10.02 -5.31
C SER A 48 -11.50 9.92 -4.00
N GLU A 49 -10.84 10.99 -3.54
CA GLU A 49 -10.01 10.97 -2.33
C GLU A 49 -10.89 10.93 -1.06
N GLU A 50 -11.98 11.69 -1.00
CA GLU A 50 -12.94 11.64 0.12
C GLU A 50 -13.64 10.29 0.21
N ALA A 51 -13.98 9.67 -0.93
CA ALA A 51 -14.64 8.35 -0.99
C ALA A 51 -13.77 7.21 -0.43
N ASN A 52 -12.46 7.43 -0.26
CA ASN A 52 -11.52 6.44 0.26
C ASN A 52 -11.21 6.60 1.75
N THR A 53 -11.62 7.70 2.38
CA THR A 53 -11.46 7.94 3.82
C THR A 53 -12.66 7.40 4.60
N GLY A 54 -12.49 7.03 5.87
CA GLY A 54 -13.56 6.51 6.72
C GLY A 54 -13.92 5.03 6.49
N THR A 55 -12.98 4.20 6.02
CA THR A 55 -13.22 2.75 5.91
C THR A 55 -13.50 2.14 7.29
N LYS A 56 -14.62 1.43 7.42
CA LYS A 56 -15.01 0.72 8.65
C LYS A 56 -14.87 -0.78 8.46
N PHE A 57 -14.48 -1.47 9.52
CA PHE A 57 -14.43 -2.93 9.54
C PHE A 57 -15.49 -3.51 10.46
N SER A 58 -16.04 -4.65 10.05
CA SER A 58 -16.90 -5.45 10.90
C SER A 58 -16.57 -6.93 10.77
N CYS A 59 -17.00 -7.71 11.77
CA CYS A 59 -16.91 -9.16 11.76
C CYS A 59 -18.31 -9.72 11.54
N VAL A 60 -18.54 -10.37 10.40
CA VAL A 60 -19.89 -10.82 10.00
C VAL A 60 -19.92 -12.32 9.75
N SER A 61 -21.07 -12.94 10.05
CA SER A 61 -21.30 -14.35 9.73
C SER A 61 -21.42 -14.55 8.22
N GLN A 62 -20.78 -15.60 7.70
CA GLN A 62 -20.87 -16.04 6.29
C GLN A 62 -21.66 -17.35 6.14
N GLY A 63 -22.28 -17.83 7.22
CA GLY A 63 -22.96 -19.12 7.27
C GLY A 63 -22.01 -20.31 7.37
N LYS A 64 -22.56 -21.49 7.69
CA LYS A 64 -21.83 -22.76 7.86
C LYS A 64 -20.64 -22.68 8.84
N GLY A 65 -20.76 -21.83 9.87
CA GLY A 65 -19.71 -21.63 10.88
C GLY A 65 -18.50 -20.80 10.42
N ASN A 66 -18.54 -20.23 9.22
CA ASN A 66 -17.53 -19.29 8.74
C ASN A 66 -17.91 -17.86 9.10
N VAL A 67 -16.91 -17.04 9.36
CA VAL A 67 -17.07 -15.60 9.64
C VAL A 67 -16.04 -14.81 8.83
N ALA A 68 -16.33 -13.56 8.52
CA ALA A 68 -15.46 -12.72 7.72
C ALA A 68 -15.20 -11.38 8.38
N THR A 69 -13.94 -10.94 8.29
CA THR A 69 -13.60 -9.53 8.44
C THR A 69 -13.92 -8.84 7.13
N VAL A 70 -14.91 -7.95 7.16
CA VAL A 70 -15.34 -7.15 5.99
C VAL A 70 -14.93 -5.70 6.18
N GLY A 71 -14.50 -5.05 5.11
CA GLY A 71 -14.23 -3.62 5.04
C GLY A 71 -15.32 -2.91 4.23
N GLN A 72 -15.74 -1.73 4.67
CA GLN A 72 -16.75 -0.93 4.00
C GLN A 72 -16.31 0.54 3.96
N ARG A 73 -16.17 1.09 2.75
CA ARG A 73 -15.97 2.53 2.54
C ARG A 73 -17.29 3.29 2.67
N PRO A 74 -17.29 4.60 2.98
CA PRO A 74 -18.51 5.40 2.98
C PRO A 74 -19.27 5.28 1.66
N GLY A 75 -20.58 5.02 1.72
CA GLY A 75 -21.43 4.82 0.54
C GLY A 75 -21.19 3.52 -0.25
N GLY A 76 -20.15 2.75 0.09
CA GLY A 76 -19.82 1.49 -0.57
C GLY A 76 -20.50 0.27 0.03
N GLN A 77 -20.50 -0.84 -0.72
CA GLN A 77 -20.92 -2.14 -0.20
C GLN A 77 -19.83 -2.76 0.69
N PRO A 78 -20.17 -3.58 1.69
CA PRO A 78 -19.19 -4.28 2.50
C PRO A 78 -18.50 -5.38 1.70
N ILE A 79 -17.17 -5.45 1.80
CA ILE A 79 -16.31 -6.34 1.01
C ILE A 79 -15.54 -7.26 1.96
N PRO A 80 -15.66 -8.60 1.82
CA PRO A 80 -14.84 -9.54 2.58
C PRO A 80 -13.35 -9.36 2.30
N VAL A 81 -12.58 -9.08 3.35
CA VAL A 81 -11.11 -9.00 3.29
C VAL A 81 -10.52 -10.36 3.66
N ILE A 82 -10.98 -10.94 4.76
CA ILE A 82 -10.50 -12.24 5.27
C ILE A 82 -11.70 -13.10 5.70
N ILE A 83 -11.74 -14.34 5.21
CA ILE A 83 -12.69 -15.37 5.65
C ILE A 83 -11.98 -16.34 6.59
N TRP A 84 -12.50 -16.40 7.82
CA TRP A 84 -12.06 -17.27 8.91
C TRP A 84 -12.93 -18.53 8.91
N THR A 85 -12.30 -19.70 8.84
CA THR A 85 -13.01 -20.97 8.70
C THR A 85 -12.87 -21.83 9.94
N SER A 86 -13.84 -22.71 10.20
CA SER A 86 -13.81 -23.63 11.35
C SER A 86 -12.56 -24.53 11.42
N GLN A 87 -11.85 -24.75 10.31
CA GLN A 87 -10.61 -25.52 10.30
C GLN A 87 -9.47 -24.84 11.07
N THR A 88 -9.57 -23.53 11.28
CA THR A 88 -8.56 -22.72 11.98
C THR A 88 -8.44 -23.08 13.45
N SER A 89 -9.55 -23.42 14.11
CA SER A 89 -9.54 -23.91 15.49
C SER A 89 -8.72 -25.19 15.64
N LYS A 90 -8.62 -26.03 14.60
CA LYS A 90 -7.79 -27.26 14.63
C LYS A 90 -6.30 -26.96 14.77
N TYR A 91 -5.85 -25.78 14.32
CA TYR A 91 -4.44 -25.40 14.34
C TYR A 91 -4.10 -24.44 15.48
N PHE A 92 -4.92 -23.41 15.71
CA PHE A 92 -4.64 -22.41 16.75
C PHE A 92 -5.36 -22.68 18.09
N GLY A 93 -6.17 -23.74 18.17
CA GLY A 93 -6.98 -24.07 19.33
C GLY A 93 -8.17 -23.13 19.53
N ASP A 94 -9.02 -23.46 20.51
CA ASP A 94 -10.30 -22.75 20.73
C ASP A 94 -10.12 -21.30 21.19
N LYS A 95 -8.98 -20.96 21.80
CA LYS A 95 -8.62 -19.58 22.18
C LYS A 95 -8.54 -18.66 20.96
N PHE A 96 -8.22 -19.21 19.80
CA PHE A 96 -8.14 -18.51 18.51
C PHE A 96 -9.09 -19.14 17.49
N ASN A 97 -10.33 -19.41 17.91
CA ASN A 97 -11.39 -19.81 16.98
C ASN A 97 -11.70 -18.70 15.95
N PRO A 98 -12.43 -19.02 14.86
CA PRO A 98 -12.72 -18.07 13.78
C PRO A 98 -13.33 -16.75 14.25
N GLN A 99 -14.29 -16.81 15.17
CA GLN A 99 -14.96 -15.62 15.69
C GLN A 99 -13.99 -14.72 16.45
N LYS A 100 -13.14 -15.29 17.32
CA LYS A 100 -12.15 -14.52 18.07
C LYS A 100 -11.10 -13.89 17.15
N ARG A 101 -10.59 -14.63 16.17
CA ARG A 101 -9.64 -14.09 15.20
C ARG A 101 -10.25 -12.97 14.36
N CYS A 102 -11.47 -13.17 13.89
CA CYS A 102 -12.23 -12.16 13.17
C CYS A 102 -12.38 -10.87 13.99
N GLN A 103 -12.80 -10.97 15.25
CA GLN A 103 -12.91 -9.81 16.16
C GLN A 103 -11.57 -9.09 16.38
N ILE A 104 -10.50 -9.84 16.64
CA ILE A 104 -9.15 -9.28 16.86
C ILE A 104 -8.68 -8.52 15.62
N VAL A 105 -8.80 -9.13 14.44
CA VAL A 105 -8.31 -8.54 13.19
C VAL A 105 -9.16 -7.38 12.74
N THR A 106 -10.49 -7.47 12.87
CA THR A 106 -11.40 -6.35 12.63
C THR A 106 -11.01 -5.13 13.47
N LYS A 107 -10.74 -5.31 14.77
CA LYS A 107 -10.30 -4.22 15.65
C LYS A 107 -8.97 -3.62 15.19
N LYS A 108 -7.96 -4.46 14.95
CA LYS A 108 -6.62 -4.01 14.53
C LYS A 108 -6.62 -3.29 13.18
N LEU A 109 -7.42 -3.75 12.22
CA LEU A 109 -7.59 -3.05 10.93
C LEU A 109 -8.28 -1.70 11.10
N GLY A 110 -9.29 -1.63 11.98
CA GLY A 110 -9.93 -0.35 12.32
C GLY A 110 -8.96 0.65 12.92
N GLU A 111 -8.13 0.21 13.88
CA GLU A 111 -7.07 1.03 14.49
C GLU A 111 -6.03 1.46 13.44
N ALA A 112 -5.57 0.53 12.60
CA ALA A 112 -4.60 0.82 11.55
C ALA A 112 -5.11 1.88 10.57
N VAL A 113 -6.36 1.76 10.12
CA VAL A 113 -6.99 2.73 9.21
C VAL A 113 -7.18 4.08 9.90
N ALA A 114 -7.64 4.11 11.15
CA ALA A 114 -7.77 5.36 11.90
C ALA A 114 -6.43 6.09 12.05
N ASN A 115 -5.36 5.35 12.31
CA ASN A 115 -3.99 5.89 12.41
C ASN A 115 -3.39 6.30 11.06
N SER A 116 -3.97 5.84 9.95
CA SER A 116 -3.50 6.11 8.57
C SER A 116 -4.42 7.10 7.84
N GLY A 117 -5.01 8.08 8.54
CA GLY A 117 -5.86 9.11 7.93
C GLY A 117 -7.23 8.63 7.46
N GLY A 118 -7.65 7.42 7.85
CA GLY A 118 -8.99 6.89 7.58
C GLY A 118 -9.10 6.05 6.30
N SER A 119 -8.03 5.84 5.54
CA SER A 119 -8.06 4.97 4.36
C SER A 119 -7.31 3.65 4.56
N LEU A 120 -7.86 2.55 4.03
CA LEU A 120 -7.16 1.27 3.99
C LEU A 120 -6.00 1.27 2.97
N LYS A 121 -6.02 2.16 1.97
CA LYS A 121 -4.94 2.25 0.95
C LYS A 121 -3.62 2.72 1.57
N ASP A 122 -3.72 3.48 2.65
CA ASP A 122 -2.60 4.11 3.36
C ASP A 122 -2.07 3.25 4.51
N VAL A 123 -2.73 2.13 4.82
CA VAL A 123 -2.23 1.16 5.80
C VAL A 123 -1.09 0.36 5.20
N VAL A 124 0.09 0.49 5.78
CA VAL A 124 1.27 -0.28 5.38
C VAL A 124 1.24 -1.65 6.06
N LEU A 125 1.23 -2.71 5.24
CA LEU A 125 1.26 -4.09 5.70
C LEU A 125 2.54 -4.79 5.24
N MET A 126 3.07 -5.68 6.07
CA MET A 126 4.21 -6.52 5.69
C MET A 126 4.06 -7.97 6.17
N THR A 127 4.82 -8.88 5.55
CA THR A 127 5.03 -10.23 6.05
C THR A 127 6.24 -10.26 7.00
N GLY A 128 6.21 -11.17 7.98
CA GLY A 128 7.36 -11.37 8.87
C GLY A 128 7.27 -12.65 9.69
N ARG A 129 8.18 -12.79 10.65
CA ARG A 129 8.21 -13.93 11.59
C ARG A 129 8.22 -13.44 13.03
N VAL A 130 7.25 -13.92 13.80
CA VAL A 130 7.17 -13.70 15.25
C VAL A 130 7.00 -15.06 15.91
N ASN A 131 7.84 -15.39 16.89
CA ASN A 131 7.83 -16.68 17.59
C ASN A 131 7.77 -17.89 16.64
N LYS A 132 8.64 -17.90 15.62
CA LYS A 132 8.76 -18.93 14.57
C LYS A 132 7.53 -19.08 13.64
N SER A 133 6.49 -18.26 13.83
CA SER A 133 5.28 -18.29 13.00
C SER A 133 5.31 -17.16 11.97
N SER A 134 4.85 -17.43 10.76
CA SER A 134 4.70 -16.40 9.73
C SER A 134 3.47 -15.54 10.03
N VAL A 135 3.63 -14.22 9.95
CA VAL A 135 2.60 -13.24 10.33
C VAL A 135 2.42 -12.18 9.24
N ILE A 136 1.24 -11.56 9.23
CA ILE A 136 1.00 -10.26 8.58
C ILE A 136 0.99 -9.21 9.68
N CYS A 137 1.65 -8.06 9.46
CA CYS A 137 1.79 -6.98 10.43
C CYS A 137 1.36 -5.64 9.83
N VAL A 138 0.93 -4.72 10.67
CA VAL A 138 0.75 -3.30 10.34
C VAL A 138 2.04 -2.59 10.70
N ILE A 139 2.56 -1.74 9.82
CA ILE A 139 3.85 -1.08 10.00
C ILE A 139 3.68 0.43 10.08
N SER A 140 4.30 1.03 11.07
CA SER A 140 4.43 2.47 11.24
C SER A 140 5.86 2.91 10.91
N ALA A 141 6.09 4.22 10.75
CA ALA A 141 7.42 4.77 10.42
C ALA A 141 8.54 4.39 11.42
N ASN A 142 8.18 4.08 12.66
CA ASN A 142 9.14 3.72 13.72
C ASN A 142 9.36 2.19 13.84
N ASP A 143 8.61 1.38 13.10
CA ASP A 143 8.74 -0.07 13.17
C ASP A 143 9.87 -0.55 12.26
N THR A 144 10.74 -1.40 12.78
CA THR A 144 11.84 -2.03 12.02
C THR A 144 11.46 -3.40 11.45
N GLY A 145 10.26 -3.88 11.76
CA GLY A 145 9.74 -5.17 11.30
C GLY A 145 8.53 -5.64 12.11
N CYS A 146 8.15 -6.90 11.90
CA CYS A 146 7.09 -7.56 12.65
C CYS A 146 7.50 -7.93 14.08
N ASP A 147 6.69 -7.55 15.06
CA ASP A 147 6.78 -7.93 16.46
C ASP A 147 5.40 -8.34 17.03
N GLY A 148 5.36 -8.71 18.32
CA GLY A 148 4.12 -9.13 18.97
C GLY A 148 3.06 -8.01 19.12
N ARG A 149 3.47 -6.74 19.07
CA ARG A 149 2.59 -5.58 19.23
C ARG A 149 1.94 -5.21 17.91
N ASN A 150 2.69 -5.25 16.80
CA ASN A 150 2.23 -4.82 15.49
C ASN A 150 1.75 -5.96 14.57
N THR A 151 1.80 -7.21 15.05
CA THR A 151 1.22 -8.36 14.34
C THR A 151 -0.28 -8.16 14.14
N LEU A 152 -0.76 -8.19 12.90
CA LEU A 152 -2.19 -8.18 12.58
C LEU A 152 -2.79 -9.57 12.84
N PHE A 153 -2.23 -10.60 12.21
CA PHE A 153 -2.58 -12.00 12.45
C PHE A 153 -1.48 -12.97 12.04
N THR A 154 -1.51 -14.16 12.63
CA THR A 154 -0.61 -15.27 12.30
C THR A 154 -1.20 -16.15 11.20
N LEU A 155 -0.40 -16.48 10.19
CA LEU A 155 -0.80 -17.36 9.09
C LEU A 155 -0.77 -18.83 9.52
N LYS A 156 -1.74 -19.60 9.03
CA LYS A 156 -1.73 -21.07 9.12
C LYS A 156 -0.65 -21.64 8.16
N PRO A 157 -0.02 -22.80 8.43
CA PRO A 157 1.08 -23.32 7.62
C PRO A 157 0.84 -23.38 6.11
N GLU A 158 -0.37 -23.66 5.64
CA GLU A 158 -0.67 -23.73 4.20
C GLU A 158 -0.57 -22.35 3.55
N ASN A 159 -1.02 -21.30 4.25
CA ASN A 159 -0.93 -19.91 3.79
C ASN A 159 0.43 -19.29 4.09
N ALA A 160 1.14 -19.74 5.13
CA ALA A 160 2.49 -19.27 5.47
C ALA A 160 3.49 -19.52 4.33
N LYS A 161 3.32 -20.59 3.55
CA LYS A 161 4.11 -20.89 2.34
C LYS A 161 3.90 -19.87 1.20
N LYS A 162 2.85 -19.06 1.30
CA LYS A 162 2.39 -18.09 0.29
C LYS A 162 2.12 -16.73 0.94
N ALA A 163 2.86 -16.38 1.99
CA ALA A 163 2.59 -15.21 2.81
C ALA A 163 2.53 -13.92 1.97
N ASP A 164 3.45 -13.76 1.02
CA ASP A 164 3.50 -12.57 0.15
C ASP A 164 2.31 -12.51 -0.82
N GLN A 165 1.80 -13.66 -1.26
CA GLN A 165 0.58 -13.71 -2.09
C GLN A 165 -0.66 -13.33 -1.27
N VAL A 166 -0.73 -13.77 -0.01
CA VAL A 166 -1.80 -13.37 0.91
C VAL A 166 -1.75 -11.86 1.17
N LEU A 167 -0.56 -11.32 1.40
CA LEU A 167 -0.36 -9.88 1.57
C LEU A 167 -0.79 -9.09 0.33
N ALA A 168 -0.31 -9.50 -0.86
CA ALA A 168 -0.66 -8.87 -2.12
C ALA A 168 -2.18 -8.85 -2.36
N GLN A 169 -2.88 -9.95 -2.02
CA GLN A 169 -4.33 -10.02 -2.12
C GLN A 169 -5.03 -9.00 -1.21
N ILE A 170 -4.57 -8.81 0.04
CA ILE A 170 -5.12 -7.80 0.95
C ILE A 170 -4.91 -6.39 0.39
N MET A 171 -3.71 -6.11 -0.12
CA MET A 171 -3.40 -4.81 -0.74
C MET A 171 -4.23 -4.56 -2.00
N GLN A 172 -4.50 -5.60 -2.78
CA GLN A 172 -5.34 -5.48 -3.97
C GLN A 172 -6.81 -5.22 -3.60
N ILE A 173 -7.35 -5.90 -2.59
CA ILE A 173 -8.69 -5.60 -2.02
C ILE A 173 -8.76 -4.17 -1.52
N SER A 174 -7.68 -3.69 -0.89
CA SER A 174 -7.60 -2.31 -0.42
C SER A 174 -7.69 -1.28 -1.55
N ARG A 175 -7.08 -1.56 -2.70
CA ARG A 175 -7.09 -0.66 -3.88
C ARG A 175 -8.36 -0.79 -4.70
N GLU A 176 -8.72 -2.02 -5.06
CA GLU A 176 -9.69 -2.34 -6.12
C GLU A 176 -11.05 -2.80 -5.57
N GLY A 177 -11.16 -3.05 -4.27
CA GLY A 177 -12.40 -3.54 -3.66
C GLY A 177 -12.75 -4.96 -4.12
N SER A 178 -14.01 -5.21 -4.46
CA SER A 178 -14.54 -6.57 -4.67
C SER A 178 -13.97 -7.28 -5.89
N SER A 179 -13.40 -6.56 -6.87
CA SER A 179 -12.77 -7.16 -8.04
C SER A 179 -11.48 -7.92 -7.69
N ALA A 180 -10.83 -7.56 -6.58
CA ALA A 180 -9.60 -8.20 -6.13
C ALA A 180 -9.79 -9.63 -5.57
N GLY A 181 -11.02 -10.06 -5.30
CA GLY A 181 -11.32 -11.34 -4.63
C GLY A 181 -11.24 -11.25 -3.09
N VAL A 182 -11.00 -12.38 -2.41
CA VAL A 182 -11.00 -12.47 -0.92
C VAL A 182 -9.91 -13.42 -0.41
N VAL A 183 -9.30 -13.11 0.74
CA VAL A 183 -8.38 -14.04 1.42
C VAL A 183 -9.17 -15.09 2.20
N ARG A 184 -8.88 -16.37 1.98
CA ARG A 184 -9.44 -17.49 2.76
C ARG A 184 -8.33 -18.12 3.59
N GLU A 185 -8.57 -18.26 4.88
CA GLU A 185 -7.53 -18.72 5.82
C GLU A 185 -7.03 -20.16 5.56
N THR A 186 -7.83 -20.99 4.90
CA THR A 186 -7.50 -22.38 4.55
C THR A 186 -7.11 -22.59 3.09
N GLU A 187 -7.40 -21.62 2.24
CA GLU A 187 -7.25 -21.73 0.81
C GLU A 187 -6.47 -20.51 0.36
N GLY A 188 -5.14 -20.61 0.30
CA GLY A 188 -4.26 -19.62 -0.31
C GLY A 188 -4.43 -19.53 -1.84
N ARG A 189 -5.67 -19.63 -2.34
CA ARG A 189 -6.02 -19.48 -3.74
C ARG A 189 -6.33 -18.01 -4.00
N VAL A 190 -5.38 -17.34 -4.65
CA VAL A 190 -5.61 -16.08 -5.34
C VAL A 190 -6.54 -16.38 -6.52
N GLN A 191 -7.78 -15.92 -6.48
CA GLN A 191 -8.65 -15.92 -7.66
C GLN A 191 -8.55 -14.54 -8.30
N ILE A 192 -7.45 -14.29 -9.04
CA ILE A 192 -7.40 -13.14 -9.93
C ILE A 192 -8.21 -13.51 -11.18
N LYS A 193 -9.29 -12.78 -11.44
CA LYS A 193 -9.95 -12.90 -12.73
C LYS A 193 -9.01 -12.31 -13.79
N LEU A 194 -8.73 -13.09 -14.83
CA LEU A 194 -7.77 -12.74 -15.87
C LEU A 194 -8.13 -11.40 -16.57
N GLU A 195 -9.40 -11.01 -16.57
CA GLU A 195 -9.87 -9.70 -17.05
C GLU A 195 -9.28 -8.49 -16.29
N ASP A 196 -8.89 -8.65 -15.02
CA ASP A 196 -8.35 -7.57 -14.19
C ASP A 196 -6.84 -7.34 -14.44
N VAL A 197 -6.10 -8.40 -14.81
CA VAL A 197 -4.70 -8.30 -15.26
C VAL A 197 -4.60 -7.58 -16.61
N LEU A 198 -5.55 -7.84 -17.51
CA LEU A 198 -5.56 -7.25 -18.85
C LEU A 198 -5.92 -5.75 -18.85
N LYS A 199 -6.64 -5.27 -17.84
CA LYS A 199 -6.95 -3.84 -17.68
C LYS A 199 -5.78 -3.06 -17.08
N SER A 200 -5.06 -3.67 -16.14
CA SER A 200 -3.88 -3.05 -15.50
C SER A 200 -2.70 -2.84 -16.48
N ASN A 201 -2.56 -3.71 -17.48
CA ASN A 201 -1.48 -3.61 -18.49
C ASN A 201 -1.78 -2.70 -19.69
N ARG A 202 -3.00 -2.15 -19.83
CA ARG A 202 -3.31 -1.17 -20.89
C ARG A 202 -2.95 0.27 -20.52
N GLY A 203 -2.55 0.52 -19.28
CA GLY A 203 -2.15 1.85 -18.79
C GLY A 203 -0.65 2.17 -18.92
N LEU A 204 0.20 1.20 -19.28
CA LEU A 204 1.66 1.37 -19.33
C LEU A 204 2.27 0.74 -20.60
N SER A 205 2.06 1.38 -21.75
CA SER A 205 3.13 1.56 -22.74
C SER A 205 2.78 2.69 -23.71
N ILE A 206 3.71 3.62 -23.77
CA ILE A 206 3.77 4.85 -24.55
C ILE A 206 3.95 4.56 -26.05
N GLY A 207 3.39 5.45 -26.88
CA GLY A 207 4.15 6.13 -27.94
C GLY A 207 4.40 5.45 -29.29
N GLN A 208 3.82 6.10 -30.31
CA GLN A 208 4.33 6.32 -31.67
C GLN A 208 4.68 5.12 -32.58
N GLY A 209 3.98 5.05 -33.71
CA GLY A 209 4.38 4.25 -34.87
C GLY A 209 3.45 4.46 -36.06
N ALA A 210 3.82 5.37 -36.94
CA ALA A 210 3.12 5.84 -38.14
C ALA A 210 2.37 4.78 -38.97
N LYS A 211 1.20 5.16 -39.52
CA LYS A 211 0.77 4.67 -40.83
C LYS A 211 0.71 5.81 -41.85
N LYS A 212 1.68 5.72 -42.76
CA LYS A 212 1.88 6.39 -44.05
C LYS A 212 0.59 6.38 -44.90
N PRO A 213 0.33 7.42 -45.72
CA PRO A 213 -0.87 7.50 -46.55
C PRO A 213 -0.81 6.49 -47.71
N ALA A 214 -1.94 5.87 -48.03
CA ALA A 214 -2.10 5.11 -49.26
C ALA A 214 -2.63 6.05 -50.37
N VAL A 215 -1.84 6.15 -51.44
CA VAL A 215 -2.13 6.86 -52.70
C VAL A 215 -2.28 5.82 -53.81
N ARG A 216 -3.37 5.96 -54.59
CA ARG A 216 -3.70 5.41 -55.93
C ARG A 216 -3.69 3.88 -56.11
N ASP A 217 -4.57 3.29 -56.91
CA ASP A 217 -4.81 3.60 -58.33
C ASP A 217 -6.20 3.10 -58.77
N ASP A 218 -6.87 3.90 -59.59
CA ASP A 218 -8.20 3.62 -60.14
C ASP A 218 -8.05 3.64 -61.67
N SER A 219 -7.89 2.45 -62.24
CA SER A 219 -7.69 2.24 -63.68
C SER A 219 -8.61 1.14 -64.19
N ARG A 220 -9.78 1.58 -64.69
CA ARG A 220 -10.57 1.14 -65.87
C ARG A 220 -10.62 -0.35 -66.27
N GLY A 221 -11.87 -0.82 -66.43
CA GLY A 221 -12.36 -1.28 -67.75
C GLY A 221 -12.88 -2.72 -67.84
N LEU A 222 -14.22 -2.87 -67.91
CA LEU A 222 -14.98 -3.32 -69.08
C LEU A 222 -16.48 -3.35 -68.75
#